data_AF-A0A7R9CQZ2-F1
#
_entry.id   AF-A0A7R9CQZ2-F1
#
_cell.length_a   1.000
_cell.length_b   1.000
_cell.length_c   1.000
_cell.angle_alpha   90.00
_cell.angle_beta   90.00
_cell.angle_gamma   90.00
#
_symmetry.space_group_name_H-M   'P 1'
#
loop_
_entity.id
_entity.type
_entity.pdbx_description
1 polymer ?
#
loop_
_entity_poly.entity_id
_entity_poly.type
_entity_poly.pdbx_seq_one_letter_code
_entity_poly.pdbx_strand_id
1 'polypeptide(L)'
;MDRAAQYIIYHNMDYQKIERGTVTFQCDKEKHDARGRSPLMLAVTLGHLESARVLLQHATNVNTENKDGWTVVQEAVATGDPELLQLVLERRDYQRYTSRVGGIPELLQKLKEAPDFYVEMKWEFTSWVPLVSRMCPSDTYKVYKQGSNVRIDTTLLGFDQTNWQRGNRSYIFKGQSE
;
A
#
# COMPACT_ATOMS: atom_id res chain seq x y z
N MET A 1 -23.97 -1.73 -25.86
CA MET A 1 -22.54 -2.03 -25.58
C MET A 1 -21.72 -0.96 -26.26
N ASP A 2 -21.19 -0.02 -25.48
CA ASP A 2 -20.49 1.12 -26.05
C ASP A 2 -19.09 0.68 -26.50
N ARG A 3 -18.96 0.41 -27.81
CA ARG A 3 -17.71 0.02 -28.48
C ARG A 3 -16.61 1.07 -28.28
N ALA A 4 -16.96 2.32 -27.93
CA ALA A 4 -16.01 3.43 -27.79
C ALA A 4 -14.98 3.20 -26.67
N ALA A 5 -15.38 2.63 -25.53
CA ALA A 5 -14.46 2.40 -24.40
C ALA A 5 -13.42 1.31 -24.70
N GLN A 6 -13.81 0.30 -25.49
CA GLN A 6 -12.90 -0.72 -25.96
C GLN A 6 -12.02 -0.19 -27.09
N TYR A 7 -12.52 0.74 -27.92
CA TYR A 7 -11.82 1.26 -29.10
C TYR A 7 -10.57 2.10 -28.77
N ILE A 8 -10.63 2.94 -27.73
CA ILE A 8 -9.54 3.89 -27.39
C ILE A 8 -8.30 3.17 -26.83
N ILE A 9 -8.48 2.03 -26.16
CA ILE A 9 -7.38 1.25 -25.58
C ILE A 9 -6.83 0.22 -26.58
N TYR A 10 -7.67 -0.30 -27.48
CA TYR A 10 -7.32 -1.40 -28.39
C TYR A 10 -6.56 -0.96 -29.64
N HIS A 11 -6.76 0.28 -30.11
CA HIS A 11 -6.00 0.83 -31.22
C HIS A 11 -4.89 1.73 -30.67
N ASN A 12 -3.70 1.13 -30.59
CA ASN A 12 -2.41 1.79 -30.48
C ASN A 12 -2.43 3.15 -31.22
N MET A 13 -2.44 4.26 -30.46
CA MET A 13 -2.43 5.68 -30.87
C MET A 13 -3.66 6.48 -30.42
N ASP A 14 -3.74 6.82 -29.12
CA ASP A 14 -4.23 8.14 -28.70
C ASP A 14 -3.67 8.65 -27.35
N TYR A 15 -2.64 8.00 -26.79
CA TYR A 15 -1.91 8.54 -25.62
C TYR A 15 -1.37 9.95 -25.90
N GLN A 16 -0.90 10.22 -27.13
CA GLN A 16 -0.46 11.56 -27.54
C GLN A 16 -1.58 12.61 -27.51
N LYS A 17 -2.85 12.23 -27.77
CA LYS A 17 -3.99 13.15 -27.71
C LYS A 17 -4.43 13.42 -26.26
N ILE A 18 -4.24 12.43 -25.38
CA ILE A 18 -4.46 12.56 -23.94
C ILE A 18 -3.36 13.45 -23.31
N GLU A 19 -2.08 13.21 -23.63
CA GLU A 19 -0.95 14.03 -23.18
C GLU A 19 -1.06 15.49 -23.62
N ARG A 20 -1.56 15.73 -24.85
CA ARG A 20 -1.78 17.09 -25.39
C ARG A 20 -3.03 17.78 -24.84
N GLY A 21 -3.77 17.16 -23.92
CA GLY A 21 -4.99 17.71 -23.32
C GLY A 21 -6.12 17.99 -24.32
N THR A 22 -6.03 17.43 -25.54
CA THR A 22 -6.98 17.67 -26.64
C THR A 22 -8.22 16.78 -26.50
N VAL A 23 -8.10 15.68 -25.75
CA VAL A 23 -9.19 14.80 -25.36
C VAL A 23 -9.20 14.70 -23.84
N THR A 24 -10.27 15.16 -23.21
CA THR A 24 -10.57 14.82 -21.81
C THR A 24 -11.18 13.43 -21.77
N PHE A 25 -10.85 12.63 -20.75
CA PHE A 25 -11.47 11.33 -20.52
C PHE A 25 -12.99 11.52 -20.33
N GLN A 26 -13.77 11.51 -21.42
CA GLN A 26 -15.21 11.30 -21.35
C GLN A 26 -15.53 9.83 -21.02
N CYS A 27 -14.55 8.94 -21.18
CA CYS A 27 -14.63 7.54 -20.80
C CYS A 27 -14.21 7.34 -19.34
N ASP A 28 -14.99 6.53 -18.62
CA ASP A 28 -14.67 6.11 -17.26
C ASP A 28 -13.37 5.29 -17.24
N LYS A 29 -12.32 5.88 -16.64
CA LYS A 29 -10.97 5.31 -16.52
C LYS A 29 -10.89 4.06 -15.63
N GLU A 30 -11.96 3.73 -14.91
CA GLU A 30 -12.06 2.52 -14.08
C GLU A 30 -13.02 1.49 -14.69
N LYS A 31 -13.54 1.73 -15.90
CA LYS A 31 -14.48 0.81 -16.53
C LYS A 31 -13.81 -0.52 -16.90
N HIS A 32 -14.34 -1.60 -16.35
CA HIS A 32 -13.81 -2.93 -16.60
C HIS A 32 -14.23 -3.52 -17.96
N ASP A 33 -13.33 -4.29 -18.57
CA ASP A 33 -13.63 -5.11 -19.75
C ASP A 33 -14.38 -6.40 -19.41
N ALA A 34 -14.65 -7.24 -20.42
CA ALA A 34 -15.33 -8.52 -20.23
C ALA A 34 -14.56 -9.51 -19.32
N ARG A 35 -13.26 -9.31 -19.09
CA ARG A 35 -12.42 -10.10 -18.18
C ARG A 35 -12.23 -9.42 -16.82
N GLY A 36 -12.92 -8.31 -16.56
CA GLY A 36 -12.78 -7.55 -15.32
C GLY A 36 -11.52 -6.67 -15.26
N ARG A 37 -10.82 -6.47 -16.38
CA ARG A 37 -9.58 -5.70 -16.41
C ARG A 37 -9.91 -4.22 -16.53
N SER A 38 -9.31 -3.41 -15.68
CA SER A 38 -9.32 -1.95 -15.82
C SER A 38 -8.51 -1.50 -17.06
N PRO A 39 -8.72 -0.28 -17.57
CA PRO A 39 -7.91 0.28 -18.65
C PRO A 39 -6.41 0.23 -18.38
N LEU A 40 -6.01 0.48 -17.14
CA LEU A 40 -4.62 0.36 -16.71
C LEU A 40 -4.14 -1.08 -16.81
N MET A 41 -4.90 -2.04 -16.28
CA MET A 41 -4.54 -3.45 -16.36
C MET A 41 -4.43 -3.93 -17.80
N LEU A 42 -5.31 -3.47 -18.69
CA LEU A 42 -5.20 -3.76 -20.12
C LEU A 42 -3.90 -3.24 -20.72
N ALA A 43 -3.54 -1.99 -20.46
CA ALA A 43 -2.28 -1.42 -20.94
C ALA A 43 -1.06 -2.20 -20.41
N VAL A 44 -1.13 -2.66 -19.15
CA VAL A 44 -0.08 -3.47 -18.53
C VAL A 44 -0.01 -4.87 -19.15
N THR A 45 -1.12 -5.60 -19.24
CA THR A 45 -1.16 -6.95 -19.85
C THR A 45 -0.71 -6.94 -21.32
N LEU A 46 -0.91 -5.83 -22.03
CA LEU A 46 -0.45 -5.66 -23.42
C LEU A 46 0.99 -5.14 -23.54
N GLY A 47 1.65 -4.79 -22.42
CA GLY A 47 3.03 -4.26 -22.43
C GLY A 47 3.15 -2.83 -22.97
N HIS A 48 2.07 -2.04 -22.98
CA HIS A 48 2.06 -0.69 -23.52
C HIS A 48 2.53 0.34 -22.48
N LEU A 49 3.84 0.48 -22.32
CA LEU A 49 4.47 1.33 -21.30
C LEU A 49 3.94 2.78 -21.29
N GLU A 50 3.94 3.46 -22.44
CA GLU A 50 3.52 4.87 -22.50
C GLU A 50 2.01 5.04 -22.22
N SER A 51 1.19 4.06 -22.61
CA SER A 51 -0.24 4.08 -22.27
C SER A 51 -0.45 3.89 -20.77
N ALA A 52 0.31 2.97 -20.14
CA ALA A 52 0.28 2.80 -18.70
C ALA A 52 0.75 4.06 -17.97
N ARG A 53 1.80 4.73 -18.45
CA ARG A 53 2.32 5.99 -17.91
C ARG A 53 1.25 7.09 -17.87
N VAL A 54 0.59 7.33 -18.99
CA VAL A 54 -0.47 8.33 -19.10
C VAL A 54 -1.63 7.99 -18.16
N LEU A 55 -2.11 6.74 -18.16
CA LEU A 55 -3.20 6.31 -17.27
C LEU A 55 -2.85 6.53 -15.79
N LEU A 56 -1.64 6.17 -15.38
CA LEU A 56 -1.16 6.35 -14.01
C LEU A 56 -1.03 7.83 -13.59
N GLN A 57 -0.76 8.75 -14.52
CA GLN A 57 -0.77 10.19 -14.24
C GLN A 57 -2.18 10.72 -13.94
N HIS A 58 -3.22 10.09 -14.48
CA HIS A 58 -4.62 10.47 -14.28
C HIS A 58 -5.26 9.82 -13.05
N ALA A 59 -4.48 9.42 -12.05
CA ALA A 59 -4.96 8.85 -10.78
C ALA A 59 -5.88 7.64 -10.97
N THR A 60 -5.52 6.71 -11.85
CA THR A 60 -6.18 5.40 -11.97
C THR A 60 -5.88 4.50 -10.78
N ASN A 61 -6.81 3.66 -10.35
CA ASN A 61 -6.57 2.73 -9.25
C ASN A 61 -5.61 1.61 -9.67
N VAL A 62 -4.47 1.48 -8.97
CA VAL A 62 -3.47 0.43 -9.25
C VAL A 62 -3.77 -0.89 -8.52
N ASN A 63 -4.65 -0.87 -7.52
CA ASN A 63 -4.99 -2.05 -6.72
C ASN A 63 -6.20 -2.82 -7.27
N THR A 64 -6.58 -2.60 -8.53
CA THR A 64 -7.69 -3.34 -9.16
C THR A 64 -7.30 -4.78 -9.43
N GLU A 65 -8.28 -5.68 -9.30
CA GLU A 65 -8.16 -7.10 -9.62
C GLU A 65 -9.05 -7.45 -10.82
N ASN A 66 -8.58 -8.35 -11.68
CA ASN A 66 -9.42 -8.93 -12.74
C ASN A 66 -10.31 -10.05 -12.20
N LYS A 67 -11.12 -10.66 -13.08
CA LYS A 67 -11.99 -11.79 -12.71
C LYS A 67 -11.24 -13.03 -12.19
N ASP A 68 -9.97 -13.16 -12.53
CA ASP A 68 -9.12 -14.26 -12.09
C ASP A 68 -8.43 -13.93 -10.74
N GLY A 69 -8.69 -12.76 -10.15
CA GLY A 69 -8.10 -12.29 -8.89
C GLY A 69 -6.68 -11.76 -9.04
N TRP A 70 -6.20 -11.53 -10.26
CA TRP A 70 -4.86 -10.98 -10.50
C TRP A 70 -4.88 -9.47 -10.39
N THR A 71 -3.92 -8.93 -9.65
CA THR A 71 -3.66 -7.49 -9.50
C THR A 71 -2.87 -6.93 -10.68
N VAL A 72 -2.92 -5.61 -10.89
CA VAL A 72 -2.12 -4.91 -11.93
C VAL A 72 -0.62 -5.19 -11.77
N VAL A 73 -0.14 -5.30 -10.53
CA VAL A 73 1.28 -5.60 -10.25
C VAL A 73 1.62 -7.03 -10.70
N GLN A 74 0.76 -8.01 -10.45
CA GLN A 74 1.03 -9.40 -10.84
C GLN A 74 1.02 -9.54 -12.37
N GLU A 75 0.13 -8.83 -13.06
CA GLU A 75 0.13 -8.72 -14.52
C GLU A 75 1.42 -8.07 -15.03
N ALA A 76 1.90 -6.99 -14.39
CA ALA A 76 3.17 -6.35 -14.73
C ALA A 76 4.39 -7.26 -14.49
N VAL A 77 4.35 -8.13 -13.49
CA VAL A 77 5.40 -9.14 -13.27
C VAL A 77 5.38 -10.17 -14.40
N ALA A 78 4.18 -10.59 -14.83
CA ALA A 78 4.03 -11.59 -15.88
C ALA A 78 4.52 -11.11 -17.27
N THR A 79 4.58 -9.80 -17.52
CA THR A 79 5.14 -9.28 -18.78
C THR A 79 6.67 -9.41 -18.86
N GLY A 80 7.35 -9.54 -17.72
CA GLY A 80 8.81 -9.57 -17.65
C GLY A 80 9.49 -8.23 -17.97
N ASP A 81 8.73 -7.14 -18.08
CA ASP A 81 9.26 -5.79 -18.34
C ASP A 81 9.55 -5.07 -17.01
N PRO A 82 10.85 -4.87 -16.66
CA PRO A 82 11.22 -4.23 -15.41
C PRO A 82 10.83 -2.75 -15.35
N GLU A 83 10.80 -2.04 -16.48
CA GLU A 83 10.46 -0.62 -16.53
C GLU A 83 8.96 -0.42 -16.25
N LEU A 84 8.13 -1.24 -16.90
CA LEU A 84 6.69 -1.25 -16.65
C LEU A 84 6.37 -1.64 -15.20
N LEU A 85 7.04 -2.68 -14.68
CA LEU A 85 6.88 -3.10 -13.30
C LEU A 85 7.26 -1.99 -12.32
N GLN A 86 8.41 -1.34 -12.52
CA GLN A 86 8.86 -0.24 -11.68
C GLN A 86 7.82 0.89 -11.65
N LEU A 87 7.32 1.32 -12.82
CA LEU A 87 6.33 2.37 -12.93
C LEU A 87 5.03 2.06 -12.16
N VAL A 88 4.56 0.81 -12.25
CA VAL A 88 3.36 0.34 -11.52
C VAL A 88 3.61 0.30 -10.01
N LEU A 89 4.77 -0.20 -9.57
CA LEU A 89 5.15 -0.28 -8.16
C LEU A 89 5.24 1.10 -7.52
N GLU A 90 5.94 2.04 -8.15
CA GLU A 90 6.08 3.41 -7.67
C GLU A 90 4.72 4.07 -7.45
N ARG A 91 3.79 3.89 -8.41
CA ARG A 91 2.45 4.47 -8.33
C ARG A 91 1.58 3.79 -7.28
N ARG A 92 1.66 2.48 -7.13
CA ARG A 92 0.99 1.76 -6.03
C ARG A 92 1.46 2.26 -4.68
N ASP A 93 2.77 2.41 -4.49
CA ASP A 93 3.34 2.80 -3.20
C ASP A 93 3.02 4.26 -2.89
N TYR A 94 3.00 5.14 -3.90
CA TYR A 94 2.50 6.50 -3.79
C TYR A 94 1.02 6.55 -3.38
N GLN A 95 0.14 5.74 -3.98
CA GLN A 95 -1.28 5.67 -3.62
C GLN A 95 -1.47 5.16 -2.18
N ARG A 96 -0.70 4.15 -1.77
CA ARG A 96 -0.73 3.64 -0.39
C ARG A 96 -0.25 4.69 0.61
N TYR A 97 0.82 5.41 0.27
CA TYR A 97 1.36 6.48 1.10
C TYR A 97 0.34 7.62 1.26
N THR A 98 -0.18 8.16 0.15
CA THR A 98 -1.16 9.25 0.16
C THR A 98 -2.44 8.88 0.92
N SER A 99 -2.95 7.65 0.72
CA SER A 99 -4.13 7.16 1.46
C SER A 99 -3.87 7.07 2.97
N ARG A 100 -2.70 6.56 3.38
CA ARG A 100 -2.31 6.49 4.80
C ARG A 100 -2.14 7.88 5.40
N VAL A 101 -1.47 8.79 4.68
CA VAL A 101 -1.20 10.15 5.13
C VAL A 101 -2.48 10.98 5.23
N GLY A 102 -3.42 10.77 4.30
CA GLY A 102 -4.73 11.45 4.34
C GLY A 102 -5.52 11.18 5.62
N GLY A 103 -5.35 10.00 6.24
CA GLY A 103 -6.01 9.65 7.50
C GLY A 103 -5.28 10.11 8.76
N ILE A 104 -4.04 10.62 8.65
CA ILE A 104 -3.24 11.04 9.82
C ILE A 104 -3.93 12.15 10.63
N PRO A 105 -4.49 13.22 10.03
CA PRO A 105 -5.13 14.28 10.80
C PRO A 105 -6.31 13.79 11.64
N GLU A 106 -7.16 12.92 11.08
CA GLU A 106 -8.29 12.32 11.79
C GLU A 106 -7.80 11.42 12.94
N LEU A 107 -6.78 10.60 12.71
CA LEU A 107 -6.18 9.76 13.74
C LEU A 107 -5.60 10.59 14.88
N LEU A 108 -4.84 11.64 14.57
CA LEU A 108 -4.28 12.56 15.56
C LEU A 108 -5.36 13.24 16.40
N GLN A 109 -6.46 13.63 15.77
CA GLN A 109 -7.62 14.20 16.46
C GLN A 109 -8.26 13.18 17.41
N LYS A 110 -8.49 11.94 16.95
CA LYS A 110 -9.02 10.85 17.79
C LYS A 110 -8.11 10.52 18.97
N LEU A 111 -6.79 10.50 18.75
CA LEU A 111 -5.83 10.35 19.85
C LEU A 111 -5.96 11.49 20.86
N LYS A 112 -6.07 12.75 20.39
CA LYS A 112 -6.21 13.91 21.27
C LYS A 112 -7.50 13.86 22.10
N GLU A 113 -8.60 13.37 21.54
CA GLU A 113 -9.90 13.23 22.21
C GLU A 113 -9.96 12.06 23.21
N ALA A 114 -9.20 10.99 22.96
CA ALA A 114 -9.11 9.87 23.89
C ALA A 114 -8.54 10.35 25.24
N PRO A 115 -8.95 9.77 26.38
CA PRO A 115 -8.32 10.09 27.66
C PRO A 115 -6.85 9.68 27.65
N ASP A 116 -6.05 10.35 28.48
CA ASP A 116 -4.66 9.97 28.69
C ASP A 116 -4.60 8.65 29.46
N PHE A 117 -3.66 7.79 29.07
CA PHE A 117 -3.59 6.45 29.65
C PHE A 117 -2.16 5.90 29.69
N TYR A 118 -2.00 4.95 30.60
CA TYR A 118 -0.86 4.05 30.67
C TYR A 118 -1.37 2.63 30.51
N VAL A 119 -0.71 1.86 29.65
CA VAL A 119 -0.98 0.43 29.48
C VAL A 119 0.33 -0.34 29.50
N GLU A 120 0.36 -1.41 30.27
CA GLU A 120 1.45 -2.40 30.27
C GLU A 120 0.91 -3.73 29.78
N MET A 121 1.49 -4.25 28.70
CA MET A 121 1.11 -5.51 28.08
C MET A 121 2.30 -6.45 28.07
N LYS A 122 2.20 -7.52 28.85
CA LYS A 122 3.16 -8.62 28.78
C LYS A 122 2.61 -9.70 27.85
N TRP A 123 3.43 -10.15 26.89
CA TRP A 123 3.11 -11.28 26.04
C TRP A 123 4.25 -12.30 26.05
N GLU A 124 3.87 -13.56 25.87
CA GLU A 124 4.78 -14.68 25.78
C GLU A 124 4.21 -15.69 24.79
N PHE A 125 5.05 -16.16 23.86
CA PHE A 125 4.69 -17.28 22.99
C PHE A 125 5.15 -18.58 23.63
N THR A 126 4.41 -19.66 23.35
CA THR A 126 4.76 -21.01 23.80
C THR A 126 4.64 -21.99 22.64
N SER A 127 5.46 -23.04 22.65
CA SER A 127 5.40 -24.11 21.66
C SER A 127 4.95 -25.42 22.31
N TRP A 128 4.19 -26.23 21.57
CA TRP A 128 3.81 -27.58 21.97
C TRP A 128 4.98 -28.58 21.86
N VAL A 129 6.03 -28.22 21.10
CA VAL A 129 7.23 -29.04 20.95
C VAL A 129 8.08 -28.93 22.23
N PRO A 130 8.50 -30.06 22.84
CA PRO A 130 9.34 -30.05 24.03
C PRO A 130 10.60 -29.18 23.85
N LEU A 131 10.95 -28.43 24.89
CA LEU A 131 12.12 -27.52 24.95
C LEU A 131 12.07 -26.28 24.02
N VAL A 132 11.20 -26.24 23.01
CA VAL A 132 11.09 -25.12 22.06
C VAL A 132 10.51 -23.86 22.69
N SER A 133 9.69 -23.98 23.75
CA SER A 133 9.15 -22.82 24.48
C SER A 133 10.23 -21.89 25.05
N ARG A 134 11.45 -22.39 25.29
CA ARG A 134 12.58 -21.54 25.73
C ARG A 134 13.13 -20.63 24.62
N MET A 135 12.85 -20.96 23.36
CA MET A 135 13.23 -20.17 22.18
C MET A 135 12.09 -19.27 21.70
N CYS A 136 10.91 -19.35 22.31
CA CYS A 136 9.80 -18.48 21.95
C CYS A 136 10.03 -17.05 22.46
N PRO A 137 9.64 -16.02 21.69
CA PRO A 137 9.80 -14.65 22.12
C PRO A 137 8.82 -14.32 23.26
N SER A 138 9.21 -13.35 24.07
CA SER A 138 8.35 -12.71 25.06
C SER A 138 8.81 -11.27 25.24
N ASP A 139 7.87 -10.37 25.50
CA ASP A 139 8.20 -8.97 25.74
C ASP A 139 7.12 -8.30 26.61
N THR A 140 7.49 -7.14 27.16
CA THR A 140 6.59 -6.26 27.88
C THR A 140 6.56 -4.92 27.16
N TYR A 141 5.41 -4.59 26.56
CA TYR A 141 5.14 -3.28 25.98
C TYR A 141 4.57 -2.34 27.03
N LYS A 142 5.14 -1.14 27.14
CA LYS A 142 4.58 -0.06 27.95
C LYS A 142 4.19 1.08 27.03
N VAL A 143 2.91 1.42 27.02
CA VAL A 143 2.34 2.47 26.18
C VAL A 143 1.91 3.61 27.09
N TYR A 144 2.47 4.78 26.83
CA TYR A 144 2.13 6.04 27.48
C TYR A 144 1.52 6.95 26.42
N LYS A 145 0.28 7.41 26.66
CA LYS A 145 -0.41 8.32 25.77
C LYS A 145 -0.74 9.60 26.53
N GLN A 146 -0.40 10.74 25.93
CA GLN A 146 -0.74 12.07 26.44
C GLN A 146 -1.13 13.01 25.29
N GLY A 147 -2.37 13.48 25.27
CA GLY A 147 -2.91 14.26 24.14
C GLY A 147 -2.76 13.50 22.83
N SER A 148 -2.09 14.08 21.83
CA SER A 148 -1.76 13.42 20.56
C SER A 148 -0.40 12.72 20.55
N ASN A 149 0.32 12.70 21.67
CA ASN A 149 1.65 12.10 21.79
C ASN A 149 1.57 10.68 22.33
N VAL A 150 2.39 9.78 21.79
CA VAL A 150 2.47 8.40 22.21
C VAL A 150 3.93 8.00 22.39
N ARG A 151 4.24 7.37 23.51
CA ARG A 151 5.51 6.71 23.76
C ARG A 151 5.27 5.22 23.96
N ILE A 152 6.05 4.39 23.28
CA ILE A 152 6.01 2.94 23.40
C ILE A 152 7.39 2.45 23.79
N ASP A 153 7.50 1.82 24.96
CA ASP A 153 8.72 1.16 25.41
C ASP A 153 8.62 -0.35 25.18
N THR A 154 9.68 -0.96 24.68
CA THR A 154 9.82 -2.41 24.41
C THR A 154 11.19 -2.89 24.88
N THR A 155 11.27 -4.16 25.29
CA THR A 155 12.54 -4.81 25.63
C THR A 155 13.06 -5.73 24.53
N LEU A 156 12.29 -5.99 23.48
CA LEU A 156 12.65 -6.89 22.39
C LEU A 156 13.09 -6.07 21.16
N LEU A 157 14.38 -6.13 20.85
CA LEU A 157 14.98 -5.31 19.79
C LEU A 157 14.97 -6.00 18.42
N GLY A 158 15.02 -7.34 18.41
CA GLY A 158 15.07 -8.13 17.19
C GLY A 158 15.42 -9.59 17.44
N PHE A 159 15.72 -10.29 16.35
CA PHE A 159 16.13 -11.69 16.34
C PHE A 159 17.37 -11.84 15.46
N ASP A 160 18.42 -12.41 16.01
CA ASP A 160 19.67 -12.68 15.31
C ASP A 160 19.95 -14.17 15.30
N GLN A 161 19.80 -14.77 14.11
CA GLN A 161 19.98 -16.19 13.75
C GLN A 161 19.29 -17.20 14.67
N THR A 162 19.67 -17.25 15.95
CA THR A 162 19.18 -18.17 16.98
C THR A 162 18.78 -17.49 18.29
N ASN A 163 19.09 -16.19 18.48
CA ASN A 163 18.91 -15.49 19.76
C ASN A 163 18.04 -14.24 19.63
N TRP A 164 17.15 -14.05 20.61
CA TRP A 164 16.40 -12.81 20.78
C TRP A 164 17.28 -11.71 21.33
N GLN A 165 17.40 -10.61 20.61
CA GLN A 165 18.11 -9.43 21.07
C GLN A 165 17.22 -8.64 22.02
N ARG A 166 17.67 -8.47 23.26
CA ARG A 166 16.95 -7.73 24.29
C ARG A 166 17.68 -6.45 24.66
N GLY A 167 16.91 -5.41 24.94
CA GLY A 167 17.39 -4.11 25.39
C GLY A 167 16.26 -3.09 25.40
N ASN A 168 16.47 -1.98 26.12
CA ASN A 168 15.44 -0.95 26.26
C ASN A 168 15.39 -0.07 25.00
N ARG A 169 14.26 -0.07 24.30
CA ARG A 169 14.01 0.87 23.20
C ARG A 169 12.68 1.58 23.40
N SER A 170 12.72 2.90 23.23
CA SER A 170 11.54 3.77 23.27
C SER A 170 11.26 4.31 21.88
N TYR A 171 10.05 4.10 21.37
CA TYR A 171 9.51 4.76 20.20
C TYR A 171 8.69 5.96 20.66
N ILE A 172 9.06 7.15 20.20
CA ILE A 172 8.38 8.40 20.58
C ILE A 172 7.70 8.95 19.33
N PHE A 173 6.37 9.02 19.38
CA PHE A 173 5.55 9.65 18.38
C PHE A 173 5.03 10.98 18.92
N LYS A 174 5.40 12.07 18.25
CA LYS A 174 4.91 13.42 18.56
C LYS A 174 3.81 13.77 17.57
N GLY A 175 2.60 13.99 18.07
CA GLY A 175 1.42 14.27 17.22
C GLY A 175 1.29 15.72 16.78
N GLN A 176 2.22 16.59 17.18
CA GLN A 176 2.30 17.97 16.73
C GLN A 176 3.72 18.24 16.23
N SER A 177 3.83 18.86 15.06
CA SER A 177 4.94 19.76 14.76
C SER A 177 4.71 20.99 15.63
N GLU A 178 5.68 21.37 16.45
CA GLU A 178 5.77 22.75 16.93
C GLU A 178 5.79 23.73 15.74
#